data_AF-A0A0N0UAY3-F1
#
_entry.id   AF-A0A0N0UAY3-F1
#
_cell.length_a   1.000
_cell.length_b   1.000
_cell.length_c   1.000
_cell.angle_alpha   90.00
_cell.angle_beta   90.00
_cell.angle_gamma   90.00
#
_symmetry.space_group_name_H-M   'P 1'
#
loop_
_entity.id
_entity.type
_entity.pdbx_description
1 polymer ?
#
loop_
_entity_poly.entity_id
_entity_poly.type
_entity_poly.pdbx_seq_one_letter_code
_entity_poly.pdbx_strand_id
1 'polypeptide(L)'
;MTLRPSDTSTPGRGADEGDASNTDDRSAVDALRTDTASASAGADATPAESRSRVTEADRFLLAVAVDGEVLFAGPSAPDVVGVDRGELVGSDLLDRVHPSDREPVADALSAVATSRTVTHRIRRASGGYAWVESVVDEELAPQFAGRIVTVRRVDVDRTFPERYRAFLEYGSDLVTVVDGDGVVVYESPSVAEVLGYEQGSTVGRSPLGYVHPDDRERVTERFYRALGEPDASPTLEYRYRTADGDWVWLESRTRSLPADSPVGELLINSRDVSARKARERRLTDRNERLDRFASIVSHDLRNPLSVIRGSIEMARLRGETEPLERGERAVDRIDQLVSELLTLARQGTGMDQPTEFALASVARDAWETAAEGEENAELVVARDARVYGDRGRVRQALENLFRNATEHANPDANESEAPESGEDVPESGGDADDLTVLVTATDEGFLVADDGTGIDPDDRESVFDSGYTTRADGTGYGLDIVREVVESHGWRVDLRTTADGPVGLADGRRLRPPDGACFEVCAPDPADADPGEPWIEA
;
A
#
# COMPACT_ATOMS: atom_id res chain seq x y z
N MET A 1 40.76 -19.01 11.80
CA MET A 1 41.25 -19.52 13.11
C MET A 1 40.26 -19.04 14.15
N THR A 2 39.44 -19.95 14.65
CA THR A 2 38.24 -19.73 15.45
C THR A 2 38.63 -19.51 16.92
N LEU A 3 38.06 -18.51 17.60
CA LEU A 3 38.12 -18.41 19.06
C LEU A 3 36.73 -18.10 19.61
N ARG A 4 36.23 -19.04 20.44
CA ARG A 4 35.15 -18.87 21.41
C ARG A 4 35.75 -18.52 22.78
N PRO A 5 34.97 -17.89 23.68
CA PRO A 5 35.43 -17.41 24.99
C PRO A 5 35.33 -18.47 26.09
N SER A 6 36.19 -18.34 27.10
CA SER A 6 36.28 -19.18 28.30
C SER A 6 35.70 -18.45 29.52
N ASP A 7 34.94 -19.21 30.31
CA ASP A 7 34.49 -18.91 31.67
C ASP A 7 35.65 -18.66 32.65
N THR A 8 35.41 -17.82 33.67
CA THR A 8 36.06 -17.97 34.97
C THR A 8 35.10 -17.68 36.14
N SER A 9 35.30 -18.48 37.16
CA SER A 9 34.43 -18.80 38.29
C SER A 9 34.36 -17.77 39.42
N THR A 10 33.27 -17.86 40.17
CA THR A 10 33.05 -17.44 41.57
C THR A 10 34.06 -18.07 42.55
N PRO A 11 34.23 -17.52 43.78
CA PRO A 11 33.47 -17.98 44.97
C PRO A 11 33.19 -16.84 45.98
N GLY A 12 32.36 -16.89 47.03
CA GLY A 12 31.50 -17.90 47.63
C GLY A 12 31.07 -17.48 49.07
N ARG A 13 30.07 -18.19 49.61
CA ARG A 13 29.71 -18.45 51.04
C ARG A 13 28.88 -17.47 51.89
N GLY A 14 27.81 -18.04 52.46
CA GLY A 14 27.23 -17.72 53.78
C GLY A 14 25.82 -18.28 53.97
N ALA A 15 25.71 -19.48 54.55
CA ALA A 15 24.46 -20.19 54.89
C ALA A 15 24.02 -19.92 56.34
N ASP A 16 22.74 -20.14 56.67
CA ASP A 16 22.36 -20.94 57.85
C ASP A 16 20.92 -21.50 57.78
N GLU A 17 20.78 -22.70 58.35
CA GLU A 17 19.61 -23.59 58.51
C GLU A 17 18.77 -23.15 59.74
N GLY A 18 17.57 -23.62 60.09
CA GLY A 18 16.71 -24.70 59.61
C GLY A 18 15.49 -24.91 60.52
N ASP A 19 14.70 -25.91 60.13
CA ASP A 19 14.03 -26.95 60.93
C ASP A 19 12.56 -26.86 61.45
N ALA A 20 11.90 -28.01 61.21
CA ALA A 20 10.91 -28.78 61.98
C ALA A 20 9.40 -28.44 62.09
N SER A 21 8.62 -29.34 61.45
CA SER A 21 7.63 -30.27 62.07
C SER A 21 6.13 -29.93 62.16
N ASN A 22 5.35 -30.62 61.31
CA ASN A 22 4.30 -31.62 61.59
C ASN A 22 3.33 -31.44 62.79
N THR A 23 2.01 -31.41 62.56
CA THR A 23 1.02 -32.39 63.11
C THR A 23 -0.43 -32.13 62.67
N ASP A 24 -1.15 -33.23 62.45
CA ASP A 24 -2.61 -33.40 62.31
C ASP A 24 -3.43 -32.76 63.45
N ASP A 25 -4.65 -32.31 63.15
CA ASP A 25 -5.80 -32.60 64.02
C ASP A 25 -7.15 -32.62 63.28
N ARG A 26 -8.04 -33.47 63.80
CA ARG A 26 -9.33 -33.93 63.28
C ARG A 26 -10.51 -33.09 63.82
N SER A 27 -11.61 -33.18 63.07
CA SER A 27 -13.01 -33.32 63.54
C SER A 27 -13.83 -32.09 63.98
N ALA A 28 -14.99 -31.95 63.32
CA ALA A 28 -16.35 -31.69 63.83
C ALA A 28 -17.27 -31.85 62.58
N VAL A 29 -18.14 -32.84 62.36
CA VAL A 29 -19.21 -33.53 63.11
C VAL A 29 -20.42 -32.65 63.44
N ASP A 30 -21.56 -33.15 62.91
CA ASP A 30 -22.98 -32.92 63.20
C ASP A 30 -23.72 -31.74 62.55
N ALA A 31 -25.00 -31.84 62.15
CA ALA A 31 -25.94 -32.91 61.76
C ALA A 31 -27.34 -32.27 61.77
N LEU A 32 -28.16 -32.48 60.73
CA LEU A 32 -29.65 -32.45 60.70
C LEU A 32 -30.05 -32.85 59.25
N ARG A 33 -30.42 -34.10 58.89
CA ARG A 33 -31.64 -34.90 59.20
C ARG A 33 -32.92 -34.06 59.12
N THR A 34 -34.00 -34.38 58.41
CA THR A 34 -34.49 -35.53 57.61
C THR A 34 -35.84 -35.06 57.01
N ASP A 35 -36.24 -35.46 55.80
CA ASP A 35 -37.39 -36.37 55.66
C ASP A 35 -37.67 -36.91 54.25
N THR A 36 -38.36 -38.05 54.28
CA THR A 36 -38.48 -39.13 53.30
C THR A 36 -39.64 -39.04 52.29
N ALA A 37 -39.42 -39.72 51.17
CA ALA A 37 -40.34 -40.62 50.43
C ALA A 37 -41.40 -40.05 49.46
N SER A 38 -41.25 -40.43 48.18
CA SER A 38 -42.16 -41.41 47.55
C SER A 38 -41.58 -41.87 46.20
N ALA A 39 -41.38 -43.18 46.07
CA ALA A 39 -41.19 -43.86 44.80
C ALA A 39 -42.38 -44.78 44.57
N SER A 40 -43.02 -44.68 43.41
CA SER A 40 -43.85 -45.74 42.84
C SER A 40 -43.51 -45.89 41.37
N ALA A 41 -42.97 -47.05 41.03
CA ALA A 41 -42.70 -47.50 39.68
C ALA A 41 -43.99 -47.77 38.89
N GLY A 42 -43.93 -47.50 37.59
CA GLY A 42 -44.85 -47.99 36.57
C GLY A 42 -44.08 -48.05 35.25
N ALA A 43 -43.94 -49.24 34.71
CA ALA A 43 -43.07 -49.62 33.59
C ALA A 43 -43.67 -49.28 32.21
N ASP A 44 -42.82 -49.49 31.19
CA ASP A 44 -43.05 -49.53 29.74
C ASP A 44 -43.11 -48.20 28.97
N ALA A 45 -41.94 -47.81 28.45
CA ALA A 45 -41.84 -47.27 27.09
C ALA A 45 -40.46 -47.64 26.50
N THR A 46 -40.50 -48.43 25.44
CA THR A 46 -39.40 -48.80 24.55
C THR A 46 -38.65 -47.58 23.98
N PRO A 47 -37.33 -47.64 23.75
CA PRO A 47 -36.57 -46.57 23.10
C PRO A 47 -36.72 -46.67 21.58
N ALA A 48 -37.88 -46.26 21.07
CA ALA A 48 -38.16 -46.26 19.64
C ALA A 48 -39.10 -45.13 19.24
N GLU A 49 -38.88 -43.90 19.73
CA GLU A 49 -39.60 -42.71 19.24
C GLU A 49 -38.90 -41.43 19.72
N SER A 50 -37.73 -41.15 19.15
CA SER A 50 -37.20 -39.77 19.11
C SER A 50 -36.75 -39.47 17.69
N ARG A 51 -37.71 -39.61 16.75
CA ARG A 51 -37.60 -39.06 15.41
C ARG A 51 -37.88 -37.57 15.51
N SER A 52 -36.84 -36.77 15.29
CA SER A 52 -36.86 -35.56 14.47
C SER A 52 -38.18 -34.78 14.47
N ARG A 53 -38.33 -33.83 15.41
CA ARG A 53 -39.18 -32.66 15.17
C ARG A 53 -38.35 -31.62 14.40
N VAL A 54 -38.16 -31.87 13.10
CA VAL A 54 -37.86 -30.79 12.15
C VAL A 54 -39.15 -29.99 12.01
N THR A 55 -39.13 -28.71 12.37
CA THR A 55 -40.25 -27.80 12.24
C THR A 55 -40.63 -27.60 10.77
N GLU A 56 -41.92 -27.63 10.42
CA GLU A 56 -42.47 -27.42 9.06
C GLU A 56 -42.12 -26.06 8.41
N ALA A 57 -41.38 -25.18 9.10
CA ALA A 57 -41.11 -23.80 8.70
C ALA A 57 -40.02 -23.64 7.62
N ASP A 58 -39.22 -24.66 7.32
CA ASP A 58 -38.07 -24.57 6.38
C ASP A 58 -38.34 -25.20 5.00
N ARG A 59 -39.58 -25.61 4.73
CA ARG A 59 -39.99 -26.22 3.46
C ARG A 59 -41.20 -25.50 2.90
N PHE A 60 -41.17 -25.28 1.59
CA PHE A 60 -42.31 -24.75 0.87
C PHE A 60 -42.43 -25.42 -0.50
N LEU A 61 -43.63 -25.34 -1.06
CA LEU A 61 -43.97 -25.99 -2.31
C LEU A 61 -44.29 -24.91 -3.34
N LEU A 62 -43.79 -25.07 -4.55
CA LEU A 62 -44.19 -24.29 -5.72
C LEU A 62 -44.81 -25.22 -6.77
N ALA A 63 -45.77 -24.71 -7.55
CA ALA A 63 -46.06 -25.30 -8.86
C ALA A 63 -45.50 -24.34 -9.92
N VAL A 64 -44.68 -24.86 -10.82
CA VAL A 64 -43.92 -24.06 -11.79
C VAL A 64 -44.16 -24.61 -13.18
N ALA A 65 -44.51 -23.71 -14.10
CA ALA A 65 -44.62 -24.02 -15.52
C ALA A 65 -43.25 -24.42 -16.11
N VAL A 66 -43.26 -25.04 -17.28
CA VAL A 66 -42.02 -25.51 -17.94
C VAL A 66 -41.12 -24.33 -18.37
N ASP A 67 -41.72 -23.16 -18.59
CA ASP A 67 -41.02 -21.91 -18.93
C ASP A 67 -40.59 -21.08 -17.71
N GLY A 68 -40.81 -21.58 -16.49
CA GLY A 68 -40.36 -20.95 -15.24
C GLY A 68 -41.42 -20.13 -14.50
N GLU A 69 -42.62 -19.94 -15.07
CA GLU A 69 -43.69 -19.19 -14.39
C GLU A 69 -44.18 -19.92 -13.13
N VAL A 70 -44.23 -19.21 -11.99
CA VAL A 70 -44.77 -19.74 -10.74
C VAL A 70 -46.30 -19.69 -10.77
N LEU A 71 -46.93 -20.85 -10.93
CA LEU A 71 -48.39 -21.02 -11.01
C LEU A 71 -49.04 -21.13 -9.62
N PHE A 72 -48.27 -21.59 -8.63
CA PHE A 72 -48.73 -21.71 -7.25
C PHE A 72 -47.55 -21.57 -6.29
N ALA A 73 -47.78 -20.89 -5.15
CA ALA A 73 -46.86 -20.87 -4.03
C ALA A 73 -47.55 -21.34 -2.75
N GLY A 74 -46.94 -22.27 -2.03
CA GLY A 74 -47.46 -22.82 -0.79
C GLY A 74 -47.50 -21.80 0.37
N PRO A 75 -48.25 -22.08 1.45
CA PRO A 75 -48.44 -21.15 2.56
C PRO A 75 -47.14 -20.69 3.23
N SER A 76 -46.12 -21.55 3.30
CA SER A 76 -44.82 -21.29 3.94
C SER A 76 -43.78 -20.64 3.01
N ALA A 77 -44.12 -20.36 1.75
CA ALA A 77 -43.19 -19.72 0.81
C ALA A 77 -42.73 -18.32 1.25
N PRO A 78 -43.59 -17.46 1.83
CA PRO A 78 -43.17 -16.16 2.35
C PRO A 78 -42.15 -16.25 3.49
N ASP A 79 -42.18 -17.32 4.29
CA ASP A 79 -41.27 -17.47 5.44
C ASP A 79 -39.81 -17.68 5.00
N VAL A 80 -39.60 -18.28 3.82
CA VAL A 80 -38.25 -18.57 3.29
C VAL A 80 -37.79 -17.52 2.28
N VAL A 81 -38.70 -17.03 1.43
CA VAL A 81 -38.40 -16.07 0.35
C VAL A 81 -38.59 -14.61 0.80
N GLY A 82 -39.41 -14.37 1.83
CA GLY A 82 -39.71 -13.04 2.36
C GLY A 82 -40.71 -12.23 1.53
N VAL A 83 -41.30 -12.82 0.49
CA VAL A 83 -42.22 -12.17 -0.47
C VAL A 83 -43.62 -12.72 -0.29
N ASP A 84 -44.65 -11.87 -0.41
CA ASP A 84 -46.04 -12.31 -0.34
C ASP A 84 -46.38 -13.31 -1.46
N ARG A 85 -47.28 -14.25 -1.18
CA ARG A 85 -47.68 -15.29 -2.14
C ARG A 85 -48.26 -14.71 -3.43
N GLY A 86 -49.00 -13.60 -3.34
CA GLY A 86 -49.57 -12.93 -4.50
C GLY A 86 -48.53 -12.33 -5.46
N GLU A 87 -47.36 -11.98 -4.95
CA GLU A 87 -46.22 -11.47 -5.74
C GLU A 87 -45.29 -12.58 -6.24
N LEU A 88 -45.42 -13.79 -5.68
CA LEU A 88 -44.75 -14.99 -6.17
C LEU A 88 -45.51 -15.60 -7.34
N VAL A 89 -46.84 -15.66 -7.28
CA VAL A 89 -47.67 -16.25 -8.34
C VAL A 89 -47.69 -15.33 -9.57
N GLY A 90 -47.43 -15.89 -10.76
CA GLY A 90 -47.34 -15.17 -12.03
C GLY A 90 -45.97 -14.53 -12.31
N SER A 91 -44.99 -14.73 -11.43
CA SER A 91 -43.60 -14.30 -11.65
C SER A 91 -42.72 -15.43 -12.16
N ASP A 92 -41.61 -15.10 -12.80
CA ASP A 92 -40.62 -16.09 -13.22
C ASP A 92 -39.77 -16.53 -12.01
N LEU A 93 -39.72 -17.83 -11.76
CA LEU A 93 -38.86 -18.42 -10.72
C LEU A 93 -37.38 -18.11 -10.99
N LEU A 94 -36.94 -18.16 -12.25
CA LEU A 94 -35.54 -17.97 -12.64
C LEU A 94 -35.05 -16.55 -12.33
N ASP A 95 -35.94 -15.57 -12.33
CA ASP A 95 -35.60 -14.19 -11.92
C ASP A 95 -35.23 -14.09 -10.43
N ARG A 96 -35.76 -15.00 -9.61
CA ARG A 96 -35.38 -15.13 -8.19
C ARG A 96 -34.22 -16.09 -7.97
N VAL A 97 -33.85 -16.92 -8.95
CA VAL A 97 -32.65 -17.74 -8.86
C VAL A 97 -31.42 -16.88 -9.17
N HIS A 98 -30.35 -17.08 -8.41
CA HIS A 98 -29.07 -16.43 -8.66
C HIS A 98 -28.64 -16.66 -10.12
N PRO A 99 -28.14 -15.65 -10.87
CA PRO A 99 -27.83 -15.78 -12.29
C PRO A 99 -27.00 -17.01 -12.68
N SER A 100 -26.00 -17.36 -11.85
CA SER A 100 -25.14 -18.54 -12.05
C SER A 100 -25.82 -19.90 -11.85
N ASP A 101 -26.98 -19.94 -11.20
CA ASP A 101 -27.68 -21.19 -10.87
C ASP A 101 -28.93 -21.39 -11.76
N ARG A 102 -29.25 -20.43 -12.65
CA ARG A 102 -30.46 -20.46 -13.49
C ARG A 102 -30.50 -21.62 -14.47
N GLU A 103 -29.38 -21.91 -15.13
CA GLU A 103 -29.28 -22.99 -16.12
C GLU A 103 -29.52 -24.38 -15.48
N PRO A 104 -28.85 -24.76 -14.37
CA PRO A 104 -29.17 -25.99 -13.64
C PRO A 104 -30.63 -26.11 -13.18
N VAL A 105 -31.24 -24.99 -12.76
CA VAL A 105 -32.64 -24.99 -12.32
C VAL A 105 -33.61 -25.13 -13.50
N ALA A 106 -33.34 -24.45 -14.62
CA ALA A 106 -34.11 -24.60 -15.85
C ALA A 106 -34.04 -26.04 -16.40
N ASP A 107 -32.85 -26.64 -16.36
CA ASP A 107 -32.64 -28.03 -16.75
C ASP A 107 -33.43 -29.00 -15.87
N ALA A 108 -33.47 -28.79 -14.55
CA ALA A 108 -34.25 -29.61 -13.62
C ALA A 108 -35.77 -29.51 -13.85
N LEU A 109 -36.26 -28.36 -14.32
CA LEU A 109 -37.68 -28.13 -14.69
C LEU A 109 -38.04 -28.73 -16.06
N SER A 110 -37.06 -28.97 -16.93
CA SER A 110 -37.26 -29.49 -18.27
C SER A 110 -37.87 -30.91 -18.29
N ALA A 111 -38.53 -31.26 -19.40
CA ALA A 111 -39.06 -32.60 -19.62
C ALA A 111 -37.97 -33.68 -19.72
N VAL A 112 -36.77 -33.30 -20.17
CA VAL A 112 -35.62 -34.20 -20.39
C VAL A 112 -34.56 -34.15 -19.29
N ALA A 113 -34.90 -33.62 -18.12
CA ALA A 113 -33.97 -33.45 -17.01
C ALA A 113 -33.28 -34.77 -16.61
N THR A 114 -31.94 -34.77 -16.60
CA THR A 114 -31.14 -35.90 -16.10
C THR A 114 -31.11 -35.96 -14.58
N SER A 115 -31.28 -34.82 -13.91
CA SER A 115 -31.42 -34.70 -12.46
C SER A 115 -32.66 -33.88 -12.11
N ARG A 116 -33.42 -34.35 -11.12
CA ARG A 116 -34.62 -33.69 -10.57
C ARG A 116 -34.35 -32.97 -9.26
N THR A 117 -33.13 -33.05 -8.75
CA THR A 117 -32.71 -32.38 -7.51
C THR A 117 -31.60 -31.39 -7.83
N VAL A 118 -31.77 -30.15 -7.40
CA VAL A 118 -30.80 -29.07 -7.62
C VAL A 118 -30.68 -28.21 -6.37
N THR A 119 -29.46 -27.99 -5.91
CA THR A 119 -29.15 -27.06 -4.83
C THR A 119 -28.74 -25.72 -5.44
N HIS A 120 -29.46 -24.65 -5.12
CA HIS A 120 -29.28 -23.34 -5.73
C HIS A 120 -29.62 -22.21 -4.77
N ARG A 121 -29.33 -20.99 -5.19
CA ARG A 121 -29.59 -19.77 -4.41
C ARG A 121 -30.86 -19.08 -4.87
N ILE A 122 -31.79 -18.84 -3.95
CA ILE A 122 -33.02 -18.07 -4.17
C ILE A 122 -32.95 -16.70 -3.49
N ARG A 123 -33.32 -15.64 -4.22
CA ARG A 123 -33.28 -14.24 -3.77
C ARG A 123 -34.35 -13.99 -2.72
N ARG A 124 -33.99 -13.32 -1.63
CA ARG A 124 -34.91 -12.88 -0.58
C ARG A 124 -35.41 -11.45 -0.77
N ALA A 125 -36.58 -11.14 -0.23
CA ALA A 125 -37.14 -9.79 -0.22
C ALA A 125 -36.26 -8.77 0.53
N SER A 126 -35.56 -9.21 1.58
CA SER A 126 -34.65 -8.39 2.38
C SER A 126 -33.36 -7.99 1.65
N GLY A 127 -33.15 -8.46 0.42
CA GLY A 127 -31.84 -8.49 -0.22
C GLY A 127 -31.05 -9.75 0.17
N GLY A 128 -30.10 -10.14 -0.69
CA GLY A 128 -29.31 -11.37 -0.55
C GLY A 128 -29.99 -12.64 -1.09
N TYR A 129 -29.34 -13.79 -0.87
CA TYR A 129 -29.79 -15.11 -1.34
C TYR A 129 -29.81 -16.14 -0.21
N ALA A 130 -30.69 -17.13 -0.32
CA ALA A 130 -30.75 -18.29 0.55
C ALA A 130 -30.42 -19.56 -0.23
N TRP A 131 -29.62 -20.44 0.38
CA TRP A 131 -29.39 -21.77 -0.17
C TRP A 131 -30.62 -22.65 0.04
N VAL A 132 -31.09 -23.22 -1.07
CA VAL A 132 -32.22 -24.13 -1.09
C VAL A 132 -31.90 -25.34 -1.94
N GLU A 133 -32.43 -26.50 -1.56
CA GLU A 133 -32.48 -27.67 -2.42
C GLU A 133 -33.90 -27.78 -2.95
N SER A 134 -34.03 -27.80 -4.26
CA SER A 134 -35.28 -27.95 -4.98
C SER A 134 -35.35 -29.34 -5.59
N VAL A 135 -36.42 -30.06 -5.27
CA VAL A 135 -36.75 -31.35 -5.86
C VAL A 135 -37.97 -31.14 -6.76
N VAL A 136 -37.81 -31.43 -8.05
CA VAL A 136 -38.83 -31.26 -9.09
C VAL A 136 -39.48 -32.61 -9.38
N ASP A 137 -40.80 -32.69 -9.32
CA ASP A 137 -41.51 -33.94 -9.63
C ASP A 137 -41.36 -34.33 -11.11
N GLU A 138 -41.29 -35.64 -11.37
CA GLU A 138 -41.14 -36.20 -12.72
C GLU A 138 -42.39 -36.06 -13.58
N GLU A 139 -43.58 -36.08 -12.97
CA GLU A 139 -44.86 -35.91 -13.65
C GLU A 139 -45.37 -34.46 -13.54
N LEU A 140 -46.09 -34.01 -14.56
CA LEU A 140 -46.84 -32.75 -14.49
C LEU A 140 -48.04 -32.94 -13.56
N ALA A 141 -48.32 -31.96 -12.71
CA ALA A 141 -49.54 -31.90 -11.92
C ALA A 141 -50.65 -31.23 -12.76
N PRO A 142 -51.59 -31.98 -13.38
CA PRO A 142 -52.50 -31.41 -14.37
C PRO A 142 -53.43 -30.35 -13.79
N GLN A 143 -53.73 -30.44 -12.50
CA GLN A 143 -54.54 -29.47 -11.74
C GLN A 143 -53.87 -28.10 -11.59
N PHE A 144 -52.54 -28.01 -11.79
CA PHE A 144 -51.78 -26.76 -11.73
C PHE A 144 -51.12 -26.40 -13.07
N ALA A 145 -51.29 -27.22 -14.12
CA ALA A 145 -50.63 -27.04 -15.43
C ALA A 145 -49.10 -26.87 -15.38
N GLY A 146 -48.44 -27.41 -14.33
CA GLY A 146 -47.00 -27.27 -14.10
C GLY A 146 -46.42 -28.42 -13.27
N ARG A 147 -45.12 -28.37 -12.97
CA ARG A 147 -44.41 -29.33 -12.11
C ARG A 147 -44.45 -28.86 -10.67
N ILE A 148 -44.55 -29.80 -9.74
CA ILE A 148 -44.38 -29.50 -8.33
C ILE A 148 -42.89 -29.43 -8.00
N VAL A 149 -42.49 -28.35 -7.35
CA VAL A 149 -41.13 -28.12 -6.85
C VAL A 149 -41.21 -28.05 -5.34
N THR A 150 -40.63 -29.05 -4.68
CA THR A 150 -40.45 -29.03 -3.24
C THR A 150 -39.14 -28.33 -2.93
N VAL A 151 -39.22 -27.18 -2.29
CA VAL A 151 -38.06 -26.38 -1.92
C VAL A 151 -37.82 -26.52 -0.43
N ARG A 152 -36.61 -26.93 -0.05
CA ARG A 152 -36.17 -26.91 1.35
C ARG A 152 -35.01 -25.93 1.50
N ARG A 153 -35.06 -25.08 2.52
CA ARG A 153 -33.88 -24.32 2.93
C ARG A 153 -32.79 -25.30 3.37
N VAL A 154 -31.56 -25.05 2.94
CA VAL A 154 -30.39 -25.80 3.38
C VAL A 154 -29.41 -24.78 3.93
N ASP A 155 -29.17 -24.82 5.23
CA ASP A 155 -27.96 -24.18 5.75
C ASP A 155 -26.78 -25.02 5.24
N VAL A 156 -25.77 -24.39 4.64
CA VAL A 156 -24.57 -25.05 4.08
C VAL A 156 -23.63 -25.50 5.21
N ASP A 157 -24.22 -26.02 6.29
CA ASP A 157 -23.57 -26.45 7.52
C ASP A 157 -23.41 -27.98 7.52
N ARG A 158 -23.05 -28.55 6.38
CA ARG A 158 -22.80 -29.99 6.25
C ARG A 158 -21.37 -30.23 5.78
N THR A 159 -20.41 -30.20 6.71
CA THR A 159 -19.31 -31.21 6.81
C THR A 159 -18.18 -30.88 7.80
N PHE A 160 -18.11 -29.70 8.44
CA PHE A 160 -17.02 -29.45 9.41
C PHE A 160 -17.47 -29.70 10.87
N PRO A 161 -17.00 -30.75 11.56
CA PRO A 161 -17.52 -31.10 12.88
C PRO A 161 -17.24 -30.00 13.91
N GLU A 162 -18.24 -29.67 14.74
CA GLU A 162 -18.20 -28.61 15.77
C GLU A 162 -16.96 -28.67 16.67
N ARG A 163 -16.53 -29.89 17.03
CA ARG A 163 -15.32 -30.10 17.84
C ARG A 163 -14.04 -29.54 17.21
N TYR A 164 -13.93 -29.48 15.89
CA TYR A 164 -12.77 -28.91 15.19
C TYR A 164 -12.91 -27.39 15.06
N ARG A 165 -14.13 -26.85 14.96
CA ARG A 165 -14.39 -25.40 14.94
C ARG A 165 -13.90 -24.73 16.21
N ALA A 166 -14.23 -25.31 17.36
CA ALA A 166 -13.85 -24.78 18.67
C ALA A 166 -12.32 -24.58 18.86
N PHE A 167 -11.48 -25.38 18.18
CA PHE A 167 -10.03 -25.20 18.22
C PHE A 167 -9.51 -24.11 17.27
N LEU A 168 -10.26 -23.79 16.21
CA LEU A 168 -9.86 -22.85 15.17
C LEU A 168 -10.46 -21.44 15.37
N GLU A 169 -11.48 -21.31 16.22
CA GLU A 169 -12.18 -20.06 16.52
C GLU A 169 -11.31 -18.99 17.19
N TYR A 170 -10.23 -19.37 17.88
CA TYR A 170 -9.37 -18.45 18.63
C TYR A 170 -8.03 -18.16 17.94
N GLY A 171 -7.84 -18.61 16.70
CA GLY A 171 -6.62 -18.38 15.94
C GLY A 171 -6.61 -17.00 15.26
N SER A 172 -5.48 -16.29 15.35
CA SER A 172 -5.25 -15.06 14.56
C SER A 172 -4.97 -15.34 13.08
N ASP A 173 -4.48 -16.55 12.77
CA ASP A 173 -4.19 -16.96 11.40
C ASP A 173 -5.49 -17.42 10.72
N LEU A 174 -5.67 -17.09 9.44
CA LEU A 174 -6.78 -17.62 8.66
C LEU A 174 -6.56 -19.10 8.42
N VAL A 175 -7.61 -19.89 8.66
CA VAL A 175 -7.59 -21.31 8.37
C VAL A 175 -8.66 -21.61 7.35
N THR A 176 -8.23 -22.08 6.18
CA THR A 176 -9.09 -22.46 5.07
C THR A 176 -8.94 -23.95 4.81
N VAL A 177 -10.04 -24.65 4.62
CA VAL A 177 -10.04 -26.05 4.20
C VAL A 177 -10.67 -26.12 2.83
N VAL A 178 -10.05 -26.87 1.92
CA VAL A 178 -10.55 -27.12 0.57
C VAL A 178 -10.75 -28.62 0.33
N ASP A 179 -11.72 -28.96 -0.50
CA ASP A 179 -11.94 -30.32 -1.00
C ASP A 179 -11.05 -30.64 -2.23
N GLY A 180 -11.21 -31.85 -2.78
CA GLY A 180 -10.44 -32.33 -3.93
C GLY A 180 -10.72 -31.60 -5.25
N ASP A 181 -11.84 -30.88 -5.33
CA ASP A 181 -12.15 -29.99 -6.46
C ASP A 181 -11.53 -28.59 -6.27
N GLY A 182 -10.80 -28.37 -5.17
CA GLY A 182 -10.17 -27.09 -4.85
C GLY A 182 -11.15 -26.03 -4.38
N VAL A 183 -12.32 -26.43 -3.89
CA VAL A 183 -13.38 -25.55 -3.41
C VAL A 183 -13.28 -25.41 -1.90
N VAL A 184 -13.45 -24.19 -1.38
CA VAL A 184 -13.44 -23.92 0.06
C VAL A 184 -14.65 -24.59 0.72
N VAL A 185 -14.39 -25.50 1.67
CA VAL A 185 -15.42 -26.16 2.49
C VAL A 185 -15.49 -25.58 3.90
N TYR A 186 -14.44 -24.90 4.35
CA TYR A 186 -14.42 -24.20 5.64
C TYR A 186 -13.46 -23.02 5.60
N GLU A 187 -13.82 -21.97 6.32
CA GLU A 187 -12.96 -20.84 6.64
C GLU A 187 -13.12 -20.45 8.13
N SER A 188 -12.02 -20.06 8.77
CA SER A 188 -12.06 -19.60 10.16
C SER A 188 -12.72 -18.22 10.28
N PRO A 189 -13.27 -17.86 11.46
CA PRO A 189 -13.87 -16.55 11.70
C PRO A 189 -12.90 -15.37 11.44
N SER A 190 -11.59 -15.61 11.57
CA SER A 190 -10.52 -14.62 11.35
C SER A 190 -10.52 -14.03 9.93
N VAL A 191 -11.24 -14.64 8.98
CA VAL A 191 -11.45 -14.07 7.64
C VAL A 191 -12.11 -12.68 7.68
N ALA A 192 -13.01 -12.44 8.64
CA ALA A 192 -13.69 -11.15 8.79
C ALA A 192 -12.73 -10.07 9.29
N GLU A 193 -11.86 -10.40 10.24
CA GLU A 193 -10.88 -9.46 10.78
C GLU A 193 -9.74 -9.18 9.80
N VAL A 194 -9.19 -10.21 9.15
CA VAL A 194 -7.99 -10.07 8.33
C VAL A 194 -8.30 -9.65 6.89
N LEU A 195 -9.42 -10.11 6.32
CA LEU A 195 -9.77 -9.84 4.92
C LEU A 195 -11.05 -9.01 4.75
N GLY A 196 -11.83 -8.80 5.81
CA GLY A 196 -13.10 -8.05 5.75
C GLY A 196 -14.27 -8.83 5.15
N TYR A 197 -14.09 -10.10 4.78
CA TYR A 197 -15.17 -10.92 4.22
C TYR A 197 -16.10 -11.44 5.31
N GLU A 198 -17.40 -11.48 5.03
CA GLU A 198 -18.37 -12.14 5.90
C GLU A 198 -18.04 -13.63 6.02
N GLN A 199 -18.13 -14.17 7.23
CA GLN A 199 -17.85 -15.58 7.49
C GLN A 199 -18.81 -16.48 6.68
N GLY A 200 -18.26 -17.45 5.96
CA GLY A 200 -18.99 -18.36 5.09
C GLY A 200 -19.18 -17.83 3.66
N SER A 201 -18.79 -16.57 3.38
CA SER A 201 -18.98 -15.99 2.05
C SER A 201 -18.01 -16.55 0.99
N THR A 202 -16.87 -17.09 1.40
CA THR A 202 -15.90 -17.71 0.48
C THR A 202 -16.11 -19.22 0.32
N VAL A 203 -16.88 -19.84 1.22
CA VAL A 203 -17.27 -21.25 1.15
C VAL A 203 -18.03 -21.53 -0.15
N GLY A 204 -17.73 -22.67 -0.78
CA GLY A 204 -18.26 -23.05 -2.08
C GLY A 204 -17.59 -22.35 -3.27
N ARG A 205 -16.52 -21.57 -3.05
CA ARG A 205 -15.75 -20.89 -4.11
C ARG A 205 -14.32 -21.42 -4.15
N SER A 206 -13.63 -21.17 -5.26
CA SER A 206 -12.19 -21.37 -5.34
C SER A 206 -11.45 -20.21 -4.63
N PRO A 207 -10.46 -20.49 -3.76
CA PRO A 207 -9.69 -19.45 -3.09
C PRO A 207 -8.77 -18.69 -4.06
N LEU A 208 -8.47 -19.24 -5.24
CA LEU A 208 -7.54 -18.66 -6.22
C LEU A 208 -8.09 -17.40 -6.91
N GLY A 209 -9.41 -17.21 -6.93
CA GLY A 209 -10.05 -16.05 -7.58
C GLY A 209 -9.71 -14.70 -6.95
N TYR A 210 -9.20 -14.70 -5.72
CA TYR A 210 -8.88 -13.50 -4.96
C TYR A 210 -7.37 -13.23 -4.87
N VAL A 211 -6.54 -14.07 -5.50
CA VAL A 211 -5.09 -13.85 -5.59
C VAL A 211 -4.82 -12.72 -6.59
N HIS A 212 -3.83 -11.87 -6.27
CA HIS A 212 -3.40 -10.79 -7.15
C HIS A 212 -2.98 -11.31 -8.53
N PRO A 213 -3.35 -10.64 -9.64
CA PRO A 213 -3.02 -11.08 -11.01
C PRO A 213 -1.58 -11.57 -11.21
N ASP A 214 -0.57 -10.80 -10.81
CA ASP A 214 0.85 -11.18 -10.96
C ASP A 214 1.25 -12.42 -10.14
N ASP A 215 0.53 -12.75 -9.07
CA ASP A 215 0.84 -13.89 -8.21
C ASP A 215 0.06 -15.16 -8.61
N ARG A 216 -1.01 -15.04 -9.41
CA ARG A 216 -1.96 -16.13 -9.70
C ARG A 216 -1.32 -17.38 -10.28
N GLU A 217 -0.48 -17.24 -11.30
CA GLU A 217 0.12 -18.39 -11.98
C GLU A 217 0.96 -19.23 -11.01
N ARG A 218 1.90 -18.57 -10.31
CA ARG A 218 2.77 -19.18 -9.31
C ARG A 218 1.99 -19.81 -8.16
N VAL A 219 0.96 -19.13 -7.64
CA VAL A 219 0.14 -19.64 -6.53
C VAL A 219 -0.69 -20.83 -6.97
N THR A 220 -1.28 -20.77 -8.16
CA THR A 220 -2.12 -21.84 -8.73
C THR A 220 -1.31 -23.11 -8.97
N GLU A 221 -0.12 -23.00 -9.57
CA GLU A 221 0.78 -24.14 -9.79
C GLU A 221 1.12 -24.84 -8.48
N ARG A 222 1.43 -24.07 -7.43
CA ARG A 222 1.77 -24.59 -6.10
C ARG A 222 0.58 -25.21 -5.39
N PHE A 223 -0.60 -24.61 -5.53
CA PHE A 223 -1.84 -25.13 -4.95
C PHE A 223 -2.20 -26.50 -5.54
N TYR A 224 -2.20 -26.65 -6.86
CA TYR A 224 -2.47 -27.95 -7.51
C TYR A 224 -1.36 -28.97 -7.27
N ARG A 225 -0.09 -28.55 -7.16
CA ARG A 225 0.98 -29.47 -6.72
C ARG A 225 0.72 -30.01 -5.32
N ALA A 226 0.25 -29.19 -4.39
CA ALA A 226 -0.08 -29.64 -3.03
C ALA A 226 -1.28 -30.61 -3.01
N LEU A 227 -2.24 -30.46 -3.94
CA LEU A 227 -3.32 -31.44 -4.14
C LEU A 227 -2.79 -32.79 -4.66
N GLY A 228 -1.84 -32.77 -5.60
CA GLY A 228 -1.29 -34.00 -6.20
C GLY A 228 -0.16 -34.67 -5.40
N GLU A 229 0.61 -33.92 -4.63
CA GLU A 229 1.81 -34.36 -3.91
C GLU A 229 1.79 -33.91 -2.44
N PRO A 230 1.29 -34.74 -1.51
CA PRO A 230 1.05 -34.38 -0.11
C PRO A 230 2.27 -33.86 0.67
N ASP A 231 3.46 -34.35 0.33
CA ASP A 231 4.72 -33.99 1.02
C ASP A 231 5.38 -32.71 0.46
N ALA A 232 4.87 -32.17 -0.66
CA ALA A 232 5.44 -31.01 -1.33
C ALA A 232 4.81 -29.69 -0.84
N SER A 233 4.93 -29.39 0.46
CA SER A 233 4.25 -28.23 1.08
C SER A 233 5.21 -27.12 1.57
N PRO A 234 5.80 -26.31 0.67
CA PRO A 234 6.56 -25.12 1.08
C PRO A 234 5.65 -23.95 1.45
N THR A 235 6.16 -23.07 2.31
CA THR A 235 5.53 -21.77 2.61
C THR A 235 5.50 -20.87 1.37
N LEU A 236 4.39 -20.18 1.13
CA LEU A 236 4.23 -19.25 0.01
C LEU A 236 3.76 -17.88 0.49
N GLU A 237 4.41 -16.82 0.01
CA GLU A 237 3.95 -15.44 0.20
C GLU A 237 3.32 -14.91 -1.09
N TYR A 238 2.14 -14.29 -0.98
CA TYR A 238 1.39 -13.73 -2.10
C TYR A 238 0.42 -12.64 -1.66
N ARG A 239 -0.03 -11.82 -2.61
CA ARG A 239 -1.07 -10.81 -2.38
C ARG A 239 -2.47 -11.39 -2.54
N TYR A 240 -3.35 -11.05 -1.61
CA TYR A 240 -4.74 -11.50 -1.58
C TYR A 240 -5.70 -10.32 -1.41
N ARG A 241 -6.82 -10.37 -2.11
CA ARG A 241 -7.78 -9.25 -2.17
C ARG A 241 -8.67 -9.21 -0.93
N THR A 242 -8.78 -8.06 -0.29
CA THR A 242 -9.74 -7.81 0.79
C THR A 242 -11.15 -7.53 0.25
N ALA A 243 -12.15 -7.50 1.11
CA ALA A 243 -13.54 -7.19 0.75
C ALA A 243 -13.70 -5.78 0.16
N ASP A 244 -12.89 -4.82 0.62
CA ASP A 244 -12.89 -3.43 0.15
C ASP A 244 -12.15 -3.22 -1.18
N GLY A 245 -11.48 -4.27 -1.68
CA GLY A 245 -10.79 -4.26 -2.98
C GLY A 245 -9.28 -4.03 -2.91
N ASP A 246 -8.74 -3.78 -1.71
CA ASP A 246 -7.30 -3.63 -1.45
C ASP A 246 -6.57 -4.98 -1.42
N TRP A 247 -5.25 -4.93 -1.22
CA TRP A 247 -4.37 -6.10 -1.19
C TRP A 247 -3.64 -6.24 0.15
N VAL A 248 -3.72 -7.43 0.74
CA VAL A 248 -2.90 -7.84 1.89
C VAL A 248 -1.88 -8.88 1.47
N TRP A 249 -0.74 -8.91 2.17
CA TRP A 249 0.25 -9.97 2.01
C TRP A 249 -0.05 -11.13 2.95
N LEU A 250 -0.31 -12.30 2.38
CA LEU A 250 -0.47 -13.54 3.13
C LEU A 250 0.75 -14.43 2.97
N GLU A 251 1.22 -14.99 4.09
CA GLU A 251 2.11 -16.14 4.14
C GLU A 251 1.27 -17.38 4.42
N SER A 252 1.15 -18.29 3.46
CA SER A 252 0.38 -19.52 3.62
C SER A 252 1.24 -20.77 3.70
N ARG A 253 0.81 -21.69 4.56
CA ARG A 253 1.30 -23.06 4.64
C ARG A 253 0.14 -23.99 4.37
N THR A 254 0.27 -24.72 3.27
CA THR A 254 -0.68 -25.76 2.90
C THR A 254 -0.23 -27.09 3.49
N ARG A 255 -1.17 -27.94 3.89
CA ARG A 255 -0.91 -29.34 4.24
C ARG A 255 -2.03 -30.19 3.69
N SER A 256 -1.69 -31.32 3.10
CA SER A 256 -2.69 -32.30 2.72
C SER A 256 -3.19 -33.03 3.96
N LEU A 257 -4.49 -33.22 4.00
CA LEU A 257 -5.17 -34.02 4.98
C LEU A 257 -5.17 -35.49 4.52
N PRO A 258 -5.32 -36.45 5.44
CA PRO A 258 -5.44 -37.87 5.07
C PRO A 258 -6.58 -38.10 4.06
N ALA A 259 -6.44 -39.06 3.15
CA ALA A 259 -7.44 -39.34 2.11
C ALA A 259 -8.86 -39.64 2.67
N ASP A 260 -8.95 -40.23 3.87
CA ASP A 260 -10.23 -40.52 4.55
C ASP A 260 -10.72 -39.37 5.44
N SER A 261 -10.15 -38.17 5.30
CA SER A 261 -10.51 -36.99 6.09
C SER A 261 -11.97 -36.59 5.82
N PRO A 262 -12.83 -36.51 6.83
CA PRO A 262 -14.24 -36.15 6.65
C PRO A 262 -14.46 -34.65 6.43
N VAL A 263 -13.39 -33.84 6.47
CA VAL A 263 -13.45 -32.38 6.48
C VAL A 263 -12.90 -31.69 5.23
N GLY A 264 -12.23 -32.42 4.34
CA GLY A 264 -11.59 -31.89 3.13
C GLY A 264 -10.21 -32.50 2.88
N GLU A 265 -9.57 -32.07 1.79
CA GLU A 265 -8.31 -32.62 1.29
C GLU A 265 -7.08 -31.75 1.62
N LEU A 266 -7.20 -30.42 1.66
CA LEU A 266 -6.11 -29.55 2.10
C LEU A 266 -6.53 -28.62 3.23
N LEU A 267 -5.62 -28.42 4.16
CA LEU A 267 -5.66 -27.39 5.19
C LEU A 267 -4.65 -26.30 4.84
N ILE A 268 -5.11 -25.07 4.68
CA ILE A 268 -4.29 -23.90 4.42
C ILE A 268 -4.34 -23.01 5.66
N ASN A 269 -3.18 -22.78 6.27
CA ASN A 269 -3.03 -21.78 7.32
C ASN A 269 -2.34 -20.56 6.72
N SER A 270 -2.97 -19.40 6.80
CA SER A 270 -2.51 -18.14 6.20
C SER A 270 -2.35 -17.07 7.27
N ARG A 271 -1.17 -16.46 7.33
CA ARG A 271 -0.87 -15.35 8.24
C ARG A 271 -0.73 -14.05 7.47
N ASP A 272 -1.33 -12.98 7.98
CA ASP A 272 -1.06 -11.64 7.47
C ASP A 272 0.38 -11.22 7.81
N VAL A 273 1.15 -10.93 6.77
CA VAL A 273 2.54 -10.46 6.86
C VAL A 273 2.71 -9.08 6.25
N SER A 274 1.62 -8.33 6.04
CA SER A 274 1.63 -6.97 5.48
C SER A 274 2.53 -6.02 6.28
N ALA A 275 2.40 -6.02 7.62
CA ALA A 275 3.25 -5.22 8.50
C ALA A 275 4.73 -5.65 8.47
N ARG A 276 5.01 -6.93 8.21
CA ARG A 276 6.40 -7.42 8.03
C ARG A 276 6.95 -6.98 6.68
N LYS A 277 6.18 -7.11 5.60
CA LYS A 277 6.56 -6.70 4.24
C LYS A 277 6.79 -5.19 4.13
N ALA A 278 5.95 -4.38 4.77
CA ALA A 278 6.14 -2.94 4.82
C ALA A 278 7.46 -2.55 5.52
N ARG A 279 7.79 -3.22 6.64
CA ARG A 279 9.07 -3.01 7.35
C ARG A 279 10.28 -3.48 6.55
N GLU A 280 10.19 -4.65 5.91
CA GLU A 280 11.25 -5.17 5.03
C GLU A 280 11.52 -4.21 3.88
N ARG A 281 10.48 -3.76 3.17
CA ARG A 281 10.61 -2.76 2.09
C ARG A 281 11.26 -1.47 2.57
N ARG A 282 10.77 -0.90 3.68
CA ARG A 282 11.34 0.33 4.25
C ARG A 282 12.82 0.17 4.63
N LEU A 283 13.23 -1.01 5.11
CA LEU A 283 14.64 -1.30 5.41
C LEU A 283 15.48 -1.42 4.13
N THR A 284 14.97 -2.11 3.11
CA THR A 284 15.63 -2.24 1.81
C THR A 284 15.80 -0.88 1.15
N ASP A 285 14.74 -0.08 1.05
CA ASP A 285 14.77 1.26 0.46
C ASP A 285 15.78 2.15 1.18
N ARG A 286 15.84 2.06 2.52
CA ARG A 286 16.81 2.79 3.32
C ARG A 286 18.25 2.33 3.08
N ASN A 287 18.49 1.02 3.00
CA ASN A 287 19.82 0.46 2.74
C ASN A 287 20.30 0.81 1.32
N GLU A 288 19.47 0.61 0.30
CA GLU A 288 19.81 0.99 -1.08
C GLU A 288 20.13 2.47 -1.17
N ARG A 289 19.40 3.31 -0.44
CA ARG A 289 19.66 4.74 -0.36
C ARG A 289 20.96 5.08 0.37
N LEU A 290 21.29 4.39 1.47
CA LEU A 290 22.58 4.53 2.14
C LEU A 290 23.74 4.07 1.25
N ASP A 291 23.57 2.99 0.49
CA ASP A 291 24.59 2.47 -0.42
C ASP A 291 24.81 3.44 -1.60
N ARG A 292 23.74 3.98 -2.19
CA ARG A 292 23.84 5.07 -3.19
C ARG A 292 24.57 6.28 -2.62
N PHE A 293 24.18 6.74 -1.43
CA PHE A 293 24.82 7.86 -0.74
C PHE A 293 26.31 7.61 -0.48
N ALA A 294 26.68 6.44 0.06
CA ALA A 294 28.06 6.09 0.36
C ALA A 294 28.94 6.00 -0.91
N SER A 295 28.37 5.51 -2.01
CA SER A 295 29.03 5.45 -3.31
C SER A 295 29.34 6.85 -3.86
N ILE A 296 28.33 7.73 -3.85
CA ILE A 296 28.43 9.13 -4.26
C ILE A 296 29.53 9.85 -3.49
N VAL A 297 29.41 9.86 -2.16
CA VAL A 297 30.36 10.55 -1.25
C VAL A 297 31.79 10.08 -1.51
N SER A 298 31.97 8.78 -1.71
CA SER A 298 33.29 8.19 -1.92
C SER A 298 33.93 8.60 -3.24
N HIS A 299 33.16 8.69 -4.33
CA HIS A 299 33.68 9.09 -5.64
C HIS A 299 33.94 10.60 -5.67
N ASP A 300 32.96 11.38 -5.23
CA ASP A 300 32.94 12.83 -5.46
C ASP A 300 33.84 13.59 -4.49
N LEU A 301 34.13 13.03 -3.31
CA LEU A 301 35.17 13.59 -2.43
C LEU A 301 36.60 13.16 -2.85
N ARG A 302 36.77 11.96 -3.42
CA ARG A 302 38.12 11.48 -3.81
C ARG A 302 38.73 12.30 -4.93
N ASN A 303 37.92 12.79 -5.86
CA ASN A 303 38.37 13.57 -7.02
C ASN A 303 39.01 14.92 -6.59
N PRO A 304 38.33 15.82 -5.88
CA PRO A 304 38.91 17.07 -5.41
C PRO A 304 40.06 16.82 -4.42
N LEU A 305 39.98 15.81 -3.54
CA LEU A 305 41.12 15.44 -2.67
C LEU A 305 42.37 15.06 -3.45
N SER A 306 42.21 14.39 -4.61
CA SER A 306 43.33 14.05 -5.49
C SER A 306 43.92 15.30 -6.15
N VAL A 307 43.08 16.27 -6.53
CA VAL A 307 43.49 17.58 -7.06
C VAL A 307 44.24 18.41 -6.01
N ILE A 308 43.73 18.48 -4.77
CA ILE A 308 44.40 19.15 -3.64
C ILE A 308 45.78 18.55 -3.41
N ARG A 309 45.86 17.21 -3.37
CA ARG A 309 47.13 16.52 -3.14
C ARG A 309 48.14 16.79 -4.26
N GLY A 310 47.72 16.72 -5.52
CA GLY A 310 48.56 17.03 -6.67
C GLY A 310 49.01 18.50 -6.69
N SER A 311 48.12 19.42 -6.31
CA SER A 311 48.39 20.85 -6.22
C SER A 311 49.47 21.16 -5.16
N ILE A 312 49.37 20.57 -3.97
CA ILE A 312 50.38 20.70 -2.90
C ILE A 312 51.72 20.09 -3.34
N GLU A 313 51.71 18.94 -4.03
CA GLU A 313 52.94 18.31 -4.52
C GLU A 313 53.66 19.17 -5.56
N MET A 314 52.91 19.76 -6.50
CA MET A 314 53.43 20.66 -7.53
C MET A 314 53.99 21.96 -6.93
N ALA A 315 53.27 22.56 -5.97
CA ALA A 315 53.75 23.74 -5.26
C ALA A 315 55.08 23.46 -4.52
N ARG A 316 55.22 22.27 -3.91
CA ARG A 316 56.46 21.85 -3.25
C ARG A 316 57.61 21.59 -4.22
N LEU A 317 57.32 21.00 -5.39
CA LEU A 317 58.33 20.66 -6.39
C LEU A 317 58.84 21.88 -7.16
N ARG A 318 57.94 22.82 -7.49
CA ARG A 318 58.26 23.99 -8.31
C ARG A 318 58.53 25.26 -7.50
N GLY A 319 58.13 25.30 -6.23
CA GLY A 319 58.25 26.50 -5.38
C GLY A 319 57.30 27.62 -5.80
N GLU A 320 56.22 27.28 -6.52
CA GLU A 320 55.23 28.21 -7.07
C GLU A 320 53.92 28.12 -6.28
N THR A 321 53.20 29.24 -6.17
CA THR A 321 51.90 29.31 -5.49
C THR A 321 50.71 29.11 -6.42
N GLU A 322 50.90 29.26 -7.73
CA GLU A 322 49.84 29.07 -8.75
C GLU A 322 49.16 27.69 -8.68
N PRO A 323 49.87 26.57 -8.39
CA PRO A 323 49.21 25.30 -8.12
C PRO A 323 48.29 25.32 -6.89
N LEU A 324 48.55 26.16 -5.87
CA LEU A 324 47.75 26.23 -4.65
C LEU A 324 46.36 26.83 -4.91
N GLU A 325 46.22 27.78 -5.84
CA GLU A 325 44.92 28.34 -6.23
C GLU A 325 43.98 27.26 -6.80
N ARG A 326 44.54 26.27 -7.53
CA ARG A 326 43.79 25.09 -7.97
C ARG A 326 43.40 24.18 -6.80
N GLY A 327 44.26 24.10 -5.77
CA GLY A 327 43.97 23.39 -4.53
C GLY A 327 42.85 24.05 -3.73
N GLU A 328 42.84 25.38 -3.62
CA GLU A 328 41.82 26.17 -2.92
C GLU A 328 40.45 25.96 -3.56
N ARG A 329 40.32 26.08 -4.88
CA ARG A 329 39.06 25.78 -5.60
C ARG A 329 38.55 24.35 -5.35
N ALA A 330 39.47 23.38 -5.21
CA ALA A 330 39.09 22.01 -4.90
C ALA A 330 38.65 21.84 -3.43
N VAL A 331 39.13 22.68 -2.49
CA VAL A 331 38.62 22.75 -1.11
C VAL A 331 37.21 23.35 -1.10
N ASP A 332 37.00 24.47 -1.78
CA ASP A 332 35.69 25.12 -1.88
C ASP A 332 34.63 24.15 -2.45
N ARG A 333 35.01 23.37 -3.46
CA ARG A 333 34.18 22.29 -4.02
C ARG A 333 33.84 21.21 -2.99
N ILE A 334 34.77 20.83 -2.11
CA ILE A 334 34.48 19.86 -1.04
C ILE A 334 33.51 20.45 -0.04
N ASP A 335 33.67 21.70 0.36
CA ASP A 335 32.78 22.36 1.32
C ASP A 335 31.35 22.50 0.76
N GLN A 336 31.23 22.79 -0.54
CA GLN A 336 29.95 22.75 -1.25
C GLN A 336 29.33 21.35 -1.24
N LEU A 337 30.07 20.32 -1.68
CA LEU A 337 29.60 18.93 -1.70
C LEU A 337 29.16 18.46 -0.32
N VAL A 338 29.93 18.75 0.73
CA VAL A 338 29.60 18.37 2.11
C VAL A 338 28.30 19.04 2.56
N SER A 339 28.11 20.33 2.23
CA SER A 339 26.89 21.06 2.57
C SER A 339 25.65 20.47 1.88
N GLU A 340 25.77 20.16 0.59
CA GLU A 340 24.71 19.51 -0.20
C GLU A 340 24.39 18.09 0.32
N LEU A 341 25.42 17.30 0.63
CA LEU A 341 25.24 15.94 1.17
C LEU A 341 24.63 15.93 2.56
N LEU A 342 25.00 16.87 3.44
CA LEU A 342 24.37 17.01 4.76
C LEU A 342 22.90 17.38 4.67
N THR A 343 22.52 18.10 3.60
CA THR A 343 21.14 18.46 3.30
C THR A 343 20.33 17.24 2.90
N LEU A 344 20.85 16.46 1.96
CA LEU A 344 20.24 15.19 1.56
C LEU A 344 20.19 14.17 2.70
N ALA A 345 21.20 14.15 3.58
CA ALA A 345 21.23 13.25 4.74
C ALA A 345 20.18 13.60 5.81
N ARG A 346 19.68 14.85 5.84
CA ARG A 346 18.57 15.28 6.70
C ARG A 346 17.19 14.86 6.17
N GLN A 347 17.13 14.18 5.03
CA GLN A 347 15.93 13.49 4.57
C GLN A 347 15.31 12.65 5.69
N GLY A 348 14.03 12.89 5.98
CA GLY A 348 13.24 12.08 6.91
C GLY A 348 13.54 12.30 8.40
N THR A 349 14.52 13.13 8.77
CA THR A 349 14.44 13.84 10.06
C THR A 349 13.34 14.87 9.91
N GLY A 350 12.26 14.71 10.67
CA GLY A 350 11.05 15.52 10.55
C GLY A 350 11.35 17.01 10.44
N MET A 351 10.51 17.72 9.69
CA MET A 351 10.56 19.18 9.59
C MET A 351 10.72 19.78 11.00
N ASP A 352 11.51 20.86 11.11
CA ASP A 352 11.35 21.72 12.27
C ASP A 352 9.88 22.21 12.30
N GLN A 353 9.37 22.61 13.47
CA GLN A 353 7.97 23.04 13.57
C GLN A 353 7.69 24.11 12.50
N PRO A 354 6.73 23.90 11.59
CA PRO A 354 6.45 24.84 10.52
C PRO A 354 6.09 26.20 11.13
N THR A 355 6.62 27.25 10.52
CA THR A 355 6.41 28.63 10.93
C THR A 355 5.87 29.42 9.76
N GLU A 356 5.13 30.48 10.07
CA GLU A 356 4.65 31.42 9.08
C GLU A 356 5.72 32.50 8.80
N PHE A 357 6.07 32.70 7.53
CA PHE A 357 7.06 33.70 7.11
C PHE A 357 6.72 34.34 5.76
N ALA A 358 7.25 35.54 5.49
CA ALA A 358 7.09 36.20 4.19
C ALA A 358 8.07 35.61 3.16
N LEU A 359 7.55 35.22 1.99
CA LEU A 359 8.34 34.69 0.87
C LEU A 359 9.43 35.67 0.45
N ALA A 360 9.09 36.96 0.33
CA ALA A 360 10.03 38.00 -0.06
C ALA A 360 11.19 38.16 0.92
N SER A 361 10.99 37.85 2.20
CA SER A 361 12.09 37.90 3.18
C SER A 361 13.04 36.72 2.98
N VAL A 362 12.52 35.51 2.76
CA VAL A 362 13.36 34.32 2.55
C VAL A 362 14.13 34.41 1.22
N ALA A 363 13.48 34.90 0.16
CA ALA A 363 14.11 35.10 -1.14
C ALA A 363 15.30 36.08 -1.06
N ARG A 364 15.16 37.19 -0.32
CA ARG A 364 16.27 38.15 -0.14
C ARG A 364 17.41 37.54 0.67
N ASP A 365 17.11 36.86 1.77
CA ASP A 365 18.12 36.19 2.60
C ASP A 365 18.92 35.14 1.80
N ALA A 366 18.23 34.38 0.93
CA ALA A 366 18.85 33.40 0.04
C ALA A 366 19.72 34.08 -1.04
N TRP A 367 19.24 35.18 -1.62
CA TRP A 367 19.96 35.93 -2.66
C TRP A 367 21.27 36.54 -2.15
N GLU A 368 21.27 37.12 -0.95
CA GLU A 368 22.49 37.67 -0.32
C GLU A 368 23.61 36.63 -0.22
N THR A 369 23.26 35.35 -0.13
CA THR A 369 24.23 34.25 -0.03
C THR A 369 24.58 33.68 -1.41
N ALA A 370 23.59 33.50 -2.29
CA ALA A 370 23.77 32.82 -3.57
C ALA A 370 24.39 33.70 -4.66
N ALA A 371 24.20 35.02 -4.59
CA ALA A 371 24.72 36.00 -5.57
C ALA A 371 25.84 36.87 -4.98
N GLU A 372 26.53 36.39 -3.93
CA GLU A 372 27.66 37.13 -3.33
C GLU A 372 28.79 37.29 -4.36
N GLY A 373 29.08 38.53 -4.78
CA GLY A 373 30.11 38.84 -5.76
C GLY A 373 29.62 38.97 -7.21
N GLU A 374 28.33 38.72 -7.48
CA GLU A 374 27.72 38.88 -8.80
C GLU A 374 27.20 40.32 -8.99
N GLU A 375 27.95 41.16 -9.71
CA GLU A 375 27.61 42.57 -9.91
C GLU A 375 26.55 42.79 -11.01
N ASN A 376 26.39 41.83 -11.93
CA ASN A 376 25.48 41.89 -13.09
C ASN A 376 24.27 40.96 -12.94
N ALA A 377 23.77 40.78 -11.71
CA ALA A 377 22.59 39.98 -11.42
C ALA A 377 21.66 40.70 -10.44
N GLU A 378 20.35 40.67 -10.70
CA GLU A 378 19.34 41.26 -9.84
C GLU A 378 18.23 40.28 -9.42
N LEU A 379 17.76 40.42 -8.18
CA LEU A 379 16.56 39.74 -7.68
C LEU A 379 15.36 40.69 -7.74
N VAL A 380 14.30 40.26 -8.41
CA VAL A 380 12.99 40.91 -8.41
C VAL A 380 11.98 40.04 -7.66
N VAL A 381 11.38 40.60 -6.60
CA VAL A 381 10.22 39.97 -5.93
C VAL A 381 8.96 40.72 -6.31
N ALA A 382 8.09 40.12 -7.13
CA ALA A 382 6.92 40.80 -7.69
C ALA A 382 5.70 40.77 -6.75
N ARG A 383 5.10 39.59 -6.54
CA ARG A 383 4.03 39.38 -5.54
C ARG A 383 4.58 38.61 -4.34
N ASP A 384 4.41 39.15 -3.15
CA ASP A 384 4.78 38.48 -1.89
C ASP A 384 3.62 37.58 -1.40
N ALA A 385 3.94 36.62 -0.52
CA ALA A 385 2.97 35.75 0.13
C ALA A 385 3.48 35.32 1.51
N ARG A 386 2.56 34.96 2.41
CA ARG A 386 2.88 34.28 3.67
C ARG A 386 2.93 32.79 3.40
N VAL A 387 4.06 32.16 3.67
CA VAL A 387 4.28 30.72 3.50
C VAL A 387 4.32 30.08 4.87
N TYR A 388 3.68 28.93 5.02
CA TYR A 388 3.72 28.11 6.22
C TYR A 388 4.58 26.87 5.99
N GLY A 389 5.75 26.82 6.63
CA GLY A 389 6.71 25.73 6.42
C GLY A 389 8.00 25.88 7.22
N ASP A 390 9.01 25.08 6.87
CA ASP A 390 10.36 25.20 7.40
C ASP A 390 11.10 26.31 6.64
N ARG A 391 11.18 27.50 7.24
CA ARG A 391 11.86 28.67 6.66
C ARG A 391 13.30 28.35 6.22
N GLY A 392 14.02 27.55 7.00
CA GLY A 392 15.42 27.22 6.72
C GLY A 392 15.57 26.35 5.48
N ARG A 393 14.71 25.34 5.33
CA ARG A 393 14.69 24.48 4.15
C ARG A 393 14.25 25.24 2.90
N VAL A 394 13.22 26.08 2.99
CA VAL A 394 12.79 26.91 1.85
C VAL A 394 13.88 27.88 1.41
N ARG A 395 14.58 28.52 2.36
CA ARG A 395 15.76 29.36 2.06
C ARG A 395 16.79 28.59 1.25
N GLN A 396 17.10 27.37 1.69
CA GLN A 396 18.07 26.52 1.02
C GLN A 396 17.65 26.10 -0.40
N ALA A 397 16.37 25.79 -0.63
CA ALA A 397 15.88 25.51 -1.97
C ALA A 397 16.07 26.72 -2.89
N LEU A 398 15.74 27.93 -2.40
CA LEU A 398 15.96 29.17 -3.15
C LEU A 398 17.44 29.44 -3.40
N GLU A 399 18.33 29.22 -2.43
CA GLU A 399 19.79 29.35 -2.62
C GLU A 399 20.30 28.43 -3.74
N ASN A 400 19.79 27.19 -3.84
CA ASN A 400 20.15 26.29 -4.93
C ASN A 400 19.65 26.79 -6.29
N LEU A 401 18.41 27.27 -6.37
CA LEU A 401 17.85 27.82 -7.61
C LEU A 401 18.60 29.07 -8.07
N PHE A 402 18.92 29.98 -7.15
CA PHE A 402 19.62 31.22 -7.48
C PHE A 402 21.07 30.97 -7.90
N ARG A 403 21.76 30.04 -7.23
CA ARG A 403 23.11 29.63 -7.63
C ARG A 403 23.10 29.00 -9.02
N ASN A 404 22.10 28.16 -9.31
CA ASN A 404 21.95 27.60 -10.65
C ASN A 404 21.73 28.70 -11.69
N ALA A 405 20.90 29.71 -11.40
CA ALA A 405 20.68 30.83 -12.30
C ALA A 405 21.96 31.63 -12.56
N THR A 406 22.71 32.00 -11.51
CA THR A 406 23.95 32.79 -11.65
C THR A 406 25.08 32.01 -12.33
N GLU A 407 25.29 30.75 -11.97
CA GLU A 407 26.33 29.92 -12.58
C GLU A 407 26.06 29.65 -14.07
N HIS A 408 24.79 29.51 -14.47
CA HIS A 408 24.39 29.15 -15.85
C HIS A 408 23.96 30.34 -16.72
N ALA A 409 24.01 31.57 -16.19
CA ALA A 409 23.64 32.79 -16.91
C ALA A 409 24.52 33.08 -18.13
N ASN A 410 25.78 32.63 -18.15
CA ASN A 410 26.72 32.95 -19.23
C ASN A 410 27.73 31.81 -19.51
N PRO A 411 27.44 30.90 -20.46
CA PRO A 411 28.38 29.85 -20.83
C PRO A 411 29.65 30.38 -21.53
N ASP A 412 29.58 31.52 -22.22
CA ASP A 412 30.68 32.07 -23.04
C ASP A 412 31.77 32.80 -22.23
N ALA A 413 31.51 33.17 -20.97
CA ALA A 413 32.47 33.92 -20.15
C ALA A 413 33.58 33.03 -19.54
N ASN A 414 33.36 31.72 -19.43
CA ASN A 414 34.28 30.79 -18.75
C ASN A 414 35.03 29.81 -19.68
N GLU A 415 34.78 29.85 -21.00
CA GLU A 415 35.56 29.10 -22.00
C GLU A 415 36.65 29.93 -22.71
N SER A 416 37.23 30.94 -22.05
CA SER A 416 38.46 31.58 -22.56
C SER A 416 39.72 30.73 -22.28
N GLU A 417 39.77 29.52 -22.82
CA GLU A 417 41.03 28.96 -23.33
C GLU A 417 41.06 29.25 -24.84
N ALA A 418 41.68 30.37 -25.20
CA ALA A 418 41.78 30.86 -26.57
C ALA A 418 42.31 29.78 -27.55
N PRO A 419 41.60 29.49 -28.67
CA PRO A 419 42.20 28.84 -29.81
C PRO A 419 43.05 29.87 -30.57
N GLU A 420 44.36 29.67 -30.60
CA GLU A 420 45.25 30.33 -31.55
C GLU A 420 44.92 29.89 -32.99
N SER A 421 43.90 30.47 -33.61
CA SER A 421 43.77 30.46 -35.08
C SER A 421 42.82 31.56 -35.51
N GLY A 422 43.40 32.61 -36.08
CA GLY A 422 42.67 33.74 -36.62
C GLY A 422 41.86 33.34 -37.85
N GLU A 423 40.54 33.43 -37.72
CA GLU A 423 39.62 33.79 -38.81
C GLU A 423 38.57 34.74 -38.21
N ASP A 424 38.32 35.84 -38.93
CA ASP A 424 37.42 36.92 -38.53
C ASP A 424 36.01 36.39 -38.21
N VAL A 425 35.68 36.29 -36.92
CA VAL A 425 34.30 36.18 -36.43
C VAL A 425 33.76 37.60 -36.31
N PRO A 426 32.57 37.93 -36.86
CA PRO A 426 32.01 39.26 -36.73
C PRO A 426 31.74 39.56 -35.25
N GLU A 427 32.33 40.63 -34.74
CA GLU A 427 32.03 41.25 -33.45
C GLU A 427 30.51 41.49 -33.36
N SER A 428 29.78 40.55 -32.76
CA SER A 428 28.49 40.84 -32.16
C SER A 428 28.78 41.29 -30.74
N GLY A 429 29.12 42.57 -30.59
CA GLY A 429 29.03 43.26 -29.31
C GLY A 429 27.57 43.30 -28.88
N GLY A 430 27.12 42.29 -28.15
CA GLY A 430 25.99 42.40 -27.25
C GLY A 430 26.54 42.73 -25.87
N ASP A 431 26.01 43.78 -25.24
CA ASP A 431 26.23 44.05 -23.83
C ASP A 431 26.01 42.75 -23.03
N ALA A 432 26.80 42.52 -21.97
CA ALA A 432 26.51 41.44 -21.03
C ALA A 432 25.12 41.75 -20.43
N ASP A 433 24.08 41.07 -20.92
CA ASP A 433 22.73 41.27 -20.41
C ASP A 433 22.72 40.91 -18.91
N ASP A 434 22.32 41.86 -18.06
CA ASP A 434 22.20 41.67 -16.62
C ASP A 434 21.18 40.54 -16.34
N LEU A 435 21.57 39.53 -15.56
CA LEU A 435 20.69 38.41 -15.18
C LEU A 435 19.59 38.90 -14.24
N THR A 436 18.33 38.64 -14.57
CA THR A 436 17.17 38.91 -13.71
C THR A 436 16.57 37.61 -13.18
N VAL A 437 16.57 37.45 -11.85
CA VAL A 437 15.86 36.35 -11.18
C VAL A 437 14.57 36.89 -10.53
N LEU A 438 13.43 36.32 -10.91
CA LEU A 438 12.11 36.63 -10.41
C LEU A 438 11.62 35.62 -9.37
N VAL A 439 11.12 36.12 -8.26
CA VAL A 439 10.27 35.35 -7.32
C VAL A 439 8.89 35.99 -7.23
N THR A 440 7.83 35.21 -7.41
CA THR A 440 6.46 35.73 -7.31
C THR A 440 5.48 34.69 -6.78
N ALA A 441 4.57 35.11 -5.91
CA ALA A 441 3.41 34.31 -5.53
C ALA A 441 2.43 34.17 -6.71
N THR A 442 1.75 33.03 -6.77
CA THR A 442 0.66 32.69 -7.68
C THR A 442 -0.57 32.29 -6.87
N ASP A 443 -1.71 32.08 -7.53
CA ASP A 443 -2.93 31.63 -6.84
C ASP A 443 -2.81 30.17 -6.36
N GLU A 444 -1.85 29.40 -6.90
CA GLU A 444 -1.62 27.99 -6.59
C GLU A 444 -0.31 27.74 -5.81
N GLY A 445 0.45 28.79 -5.48
CA GLY A 445 1.78 28.65 -4.88
C GLY A 445 2.72 29.83 -5.15
N PHE A 446 3.94 29.55 -5.59
CA PHE A 446 4.90 30.58 -6.00
C PHE A 446 5.81 30.07 -7.11
N LEU A 447 6.47 30.99 -7.79
CA LEU A 447 7.29 30.74 -8.96
C LEU A 447 8.64 31.41 -8.82
N VAL A 448 9.68 30.71 -9.25
CA VAL A 448 11.06 31.19 -9.38
C VAL A 448 11.46 31.09 -10.85
N ALA A 449 11.83 32.20 -11.47
CA ALA A 449 12.26 32.23 -12.87
C ALA A 449 13.52 33.06 -13.04
N ASP A 450 14.32 32.73 -14.04
CA ASP A 450 15.43 33.54 -14.53
C ASP A 450 15.24 33.89 -16.01
N ASP A 451 16.05 34.79 -16.56
CA ASP A 451 16.17 35.09 -18.00
C ASP A 451 17.48 34.57 -18.60
N GLY A 452 18.07 33.53 -17.99
CA GLY A 452 19.30 32.91 -18.47
C GLY A 452 19.10 32.02 -19.69
N THR A 453 20.03 31.09 -19.90
CA THR A 453 20.03 30.17 -21.06
C THR A 453 18.89 29.15 -21.05
N GLY A 454 18.24 28.95 -19.90
CA GLY A 454 17.15 28.01 -19.70
C GLY A 454 17.60 26.54 -19.69
N ILE A 455 16.61 25.65 -19.67
CA ILE A 455 16.82 24.19 -19.63
C ILE A 455 16.36 23.58 -20.95
N ASP A 456 17.24 22.79 -21.55
CA ASP A 456 16.98 22.06 -22.79
C ASP A 456 15.70 21.21 -22.64
N PRO A 457 14.74 21.28 -23.59
CA PRO A 457 13.52 20.51 -23.55
C PRO A 457 13.71 19.01 -23.34
N ASP A 458 14.77 18.42 -23.88
CA ASP A 458 15.05 16.98 -23.78
C ASP A 458 15.51 16.56 -22.37
N ASP A 459 16.01 17.51 -21.58
CA ASP A 459 16.53 17.27 -20.23
C ASP A 459 15.51 17.55 -19.12
N ARG A 460 14.37 18.17 -19.42
CA ARG A 460 13.39 18.65 -18.40
C ARG A 460 12.82 17.55 -17.51
N GLU A 461 12.73 16.32 -18.02
CA GLU A 461 12.24 15.18 -17.23
C GLU A 461 13.32 14.65 -16.25
N SER A 462 14.60 14.85 -16.57
CA SER A 462 15.74 14.29 -15.84
C SER A 462 16.52 15.33 -15.02
N VAL A 463 16.25 16.63 -15.16
CA VAL A 463 17.01 17.69 -14.44
C VAL A 463 16.95 17.60 -12.92
N PHE A 464 15.93 16.95 -12.38
CA PHE A 464 15.78 16.72 -10.95
C PHE A 464 16.27 15.32 -10.51
N ASP A 465 16.78 14.51 -11.43
CA ASP A 465 17.37 13.22 -11.08
C ASP A 465 18.69 13.45 -10.36
N SER A 466 18.90 12.70 -9.28
CA SER A 466 20.12 12.78 -8.47
C SER A 466 21.38 12.59 -9.32
N GLY A 467 22.21 13.63 -9.38
CA GLY A 467 23.49 13.63 -10.09
C GLY A 467 23.42 14.17 -11.52
N TYR A 468 22.28 14.69 -11.97
CA TYR A 468 22.17 15.38 -13.24
C TYR A 468 22.92 16.73 -13.19
N THR A 469 23.91 16.92 -14.07
CA THR A 469 24.64 18.18 -14.23
C THR A 469 25.13 18.31 -15.66
N THR A 470 25.06 19.52 -16.21
CA THR A 470 25.65 19.87 -17.51
C THR A 470 27.07 20.45 -17.39
N ARG A 471 27.51 20.79 -16.17
CA ARG A 471 28.86 21.32 -15.88
C ARG A 471 29.81 20.22 -15.41
N ALA A 472 31.06 20.30 -15.84
CA ALA A 472 32.14 19.41 -15.39
C ALA A 472 32.44 19.53 -13.88
N ASP A 473 32.17 20.70 -13.30
CA ASP A 473 32.39 20.98 -11.88
C ASP A 473 31.12 20.89 -11.02
N GLY A 474 29.96 20.82 -11.66
CA GLY A 474 28.67 20.71 -10.98
C GLY A 474 28.51 19.38 -10.26
N THR A 475 27.83 19.41 -9.12
CA THR A 475 27.60 18.23 -8.28
C THR A 475 26.37 17.43 -8.72
N GLY A 476 25.43 18.11 -9.38
CA GLY A 476 24.16 17.56 -9.84
C GLY A 476 23.16 17.24 -8.72
N TYR A 477 23.37 17.77 -7.51
CA TYR A 477 22.46 17.60 -6.38
C TYR A 477 21.55 18.82 -6.13
N GLY A 478 21.82 19.96 -6.77
CA GLY A 478 21.10 21.21 -6.50
C GLY A 478 19.57 21.09 -6.69
N LEU A 479 19.13 20.58 -7.85
CA LEU A 479 17.70 20.42 -8.13
C LEU A 479 17.06 19.24 -7.38
N ASP A 480 17.81 18.18 -7.07
CA ASP A 480 17.36 17.09 -6.19
C ASP A 480 17.06 17.61 -4.77
N ILE A 481 17.90 18.53 -4.26
CA ILE A 481 17.65 19.22 -2.98
C ILE A 481 16.37 20.08 -3.07
N VAL A 482 16.15 20.80 -4.17
CA VAL A 482 14.92 21.58 -4.38
C VAL A 482 13.70 20.69 -4.34
N ARG A 483 13.71 19.58 -5.10
CA ARG A 483 12.62 18.59 -5.10
C ARG A 483 12.38 18.04 -3.69
N GLU A 484 13.42 17.61 -2.99
CA GLU A 484 13.30 17.07 -1.63
C GLU A 484 12.70 18.09 -0.65
N VAL A 485 13.17 19.34 -0.69
CA VAL A 485 12.62 20.39 0.17
C VAL A 485 11.12 20.54 -0.10
N VAL A 486 10.73 20.68 -1.37
CA VAL A 486 9.33 20.87 -1.78
C VAL A 486 8.46 19.66 -1.39
N GLU A 487 8.88 18.44 -1.75
CA GLU A 487 8.14 17.21 -1.45
C GLU A 487 8.06 16.93 0.05
N SER A 488 9.08 17.29 0.84
CA SER A 488 9.05 17.11 2.30
C SER A 488 8.02 18.01 3.00
N HIS A 489 7.58 19.10 2.34
CA HIS A 489 6.46 19.94 2.77
C HIS A 489 5.11 19.47 2.20
N GLY A 490 5.09 18.38 1.43
CA GLY A 490 3.92 17.89 0.70
C GLY A 490 3.59 18.72 -0.53
N TRP A 491 4.48 19.59 -0.99
CA TRP A 491 4.30 20.43 -2.18
C TRP A 491 4.80 19.72 -3.43
N ARG A 492 4.56 20.31 -4.60
CA ARG A 492 5.07 19.82 -5.89
C ARG A 492 5.87 20.92 -6.59
N VAL A 493 6.94 20.55 -7.28
CA VAL A 493 7.72 21.47 -8.13
C VAL A 493 7.70 20.97 -9.57
N ASP A 494 7.36 21.86 -10.50
CA ASP A 494 7.31 21.59 -11.93
C ASP A 494 8.08 22.66 -12.71
N LEU A 495 8.50 22.30 -13.93
CA LEU A 495 9.16 23.22 -14.85
C LEU A 495 8.18 23.73 -15.90
N ARG A 496 8.01 25.05 -16.00
CA ARG A 496 7.11 25.64 -16.99
C ARG A 496 7.63 25.52 -18.42
N THR A 497 6.68 25.43 -19.34
CA THR A 497 6.91 25.33 -20.78
C THR A 497 6.46 26.61 -21.49
N THR A 498 6.83 26.74 -22.76
CA THR A 498 6.34 27.80 -23.65
C THR A 498 4.81 27.88 -23.73
N ALA A 499 4.09 26.79 -23.42
CA ALA A 499 2.64 26.74 -23.44
C ALA A 499 2.00 27.50 -22.25
N ASP A 500 2.73 27.71 -21.16
CA ASP A 500 2.22 28.32 -19.93
C ASP A 500 2.21 29.86 -19.97
N GLY A 501 2.80 30.44 -21.03
CA GLY A 501 2.82 31.87 -21.30
C GLY A 501 3.80 32.68 -20.44
N PRO A 502 3.90 34.00 -20.68
CA PRO A 502 4.88 34.85 -19.99
C PRO A 502 4.51 35.20 -18.55
N VAL A 503 5.50 35.18 -17.66
CA VAL A 503 5.39 35.68 -16.29
C VAL A 503 5.62 37.20 -16.28
N GLY A 504 4.66 37.94 -15.74
CA GLY A 504 4.72 39.41 -15.69
C GLY A 504 5.51 39.92 -14.48
N LEU A 505 6.46 40.82 -14.72
CA LEU A 505 7.20 41.56 -13.69
C LEU A 505 6.42 42.81 -13.25
N ALA A 506 6.66 43.26 -12.02
CA ALA A 506 5.98 44.42 -11.42
C ALA A 506 6.29 45.75 -12.14
N ASP A 507 7.40 45.81 -12.89
CA ASP A 507 7.83 46.95 -13.70
C ASP A 507 7.30 46.90 -15.15
N GLY A 508 6.52 45.87 -15.50
CA GLY A 508 5.95 45.67 -16.84
C GLY A 508 6.81 44.84 -17.80
N ARG A 509 8.01 44.38 -17.40
CA ARG A 509 8.78 43.36 -18.13
C ARG A 509 8.02 42.02 -18.13
N ARG A 510 8.33 41.14 -19.08
CA ARG A 510 7.74 39.80 -19.18
C ARG A 510 8.83 38.76 -19.43
N LEU A 511 9.03 37.86 -18.49
CA LEU A 511 9.86 36.66 -18.69
C LEU A 511 9.04 35.68 -19.53
N ARG A 512 9.59 35.26 -20.67
CA ARG A 512 8.92 34.33 -21.61
C ARG A 512 9.65 33.01 -21.57
N PRO A 513 9.08 31.93 -21.01
CA PRO A 513 9.63 30.59 -21.25
C PRO A 513 9.74 30.36 -22.78
N PRO A 514 10.88 29.90 -23.32
CA PRO A 514 12.01 29.27 -22.64
C PRO A 514 13.22 30.20 -22.42
N ASP A 515 13.06 31.52 -22.52
CA ASP A 515 14.07 32.49 -22.12
C ASP A 515 14.25 32.33 -20.60
N GLY A 516 15.25 31.53 -20.18
CA GLY A 516 15.54 31.14 -18.79
C GLY A 516 14.75 29.94 -18.24
N ALA A 517 15.13 29.49 -17.04
CA ALA A 517 14.43 28.42 -16.32
C ALA A 517 13.26 29.00 -15.52
N CYS A 518 12.19 28.22 -15.36
CA CYS A 518 10.99 28.65 -14.65
C CYS A 518 10.41 27.49 -13.84
N PHE A 519 10.60 27.56 -12.52
CA PHE A 519 10.17 26.57 -11.55
C PHE A 519 8.89 27.05 -10.86
N GLU A 520 7.85 26.24 -10.91
CA GLU A 520 6.57 26.48 -10.23
C GLU A 520 6.43 25.53 -9.05
N VAL A 521 6.26 26.09 -7.85
CA VAL A 521 6.00 25.33 -6.62
C VAL A 521 4.51 25.46 -6.31
N CYS A 522 3.80 24.33 -6.38
CA CYS A 522 2.36 24.23 -6.20
C CYS A 522 1.97 23.52 -4.90
N ALA A 523 0.70 23.71 -4.54
CA ALA A 523 0.04 23.05 -3.42
C ALA A 523 0.12 21.52 -3.49
N PRO A 524 -0.07 20.84 -2.32
CA PRO A 524 -0.26 19.39 -2.28
C PRO A 524 -1.38 18.93 -3.22
N ASP A 525 -1.39 17.65 -3.56
CA ASP A 525 -2.57 17.03 -4.17
C ASP A 525 -3.80 17.31 -3.26
N PRO A 526 -4.95 17.74 -3.79
CA PRO A 526 -6.14 18.03 -2.98
C PRO A 526 -6.60 16.87 -2.09
N ALA A 527 -6.12 15.64 -2.31
CA ALA A 527 -6.33 14.50 -1.42
C ALA A 527 -5.54 14.58 -0.08
N ASP A 528 -4.42 15.31 -0.06
CA ASP A 528 -3.47 15.39 1.06
C ASP A 528 -3.47 16.75 1.78
N ALA A 529 -4.22 17.73 1.27
CA ALA A 529 -4.31 19.08 1.85
C ALA A 529 -5.28 19.12 3.05
N ASP A 530 -4.81 19.60 4.21
CA ASP A 530 -5.70 19.94 5.34
C ASP A 530 -6.40 21.28 5.03
N PRO A 531 -7.74 21.30 4.85
CA PRO A 531 -8.48 22.52 4.50
C PRO A 531 -8.47 23.60 5.60
N GLY A 532 -7.91 23.31 6.79
CA GLY A 532 -7.82 24.25 7.91
C GLY A 532 -6.51 25.03 8.04
N GLU A 533 -5.44 24.65 7.34
CA GLU A 533 -4.11 25.28 7.43
C GLU A 533 -3.61 25.70 6.04
N PRO A 534 -3.84 26.95 5.60
CA PRO A 534 -3.34 27.41 4.30
C PRO A 534 -1.80 27.40 4.31
N TRP A 535 -1.21 26.61 3.42
CA TRP A 535 0.24 26.48 3.29
C TRP A 535 0.89 27.71 2.62
N ILE A 536 0.10 28.49 1.88
CA ILE A 536 0.48 29.81 1.33
C ILE A 536 -0.73 30.76 1.29
N GLU A 537 -0.55 32.03 1.66
CA GLU A 537 -1.57 33.09 1.60
C GLU A 537 -0.99 34.33 0.89
N ALA A 538 -1.52 34.64 -0.30
CA ALA A 538 -0.96 35.60 -1.27
C ALA A 538 -1.63 36.98 -1.33
#